data_AF-A0A1F5US00-F1
#
_entry.id   AF-A0A1F5US00-F1
#
_cell.length_a   1.000
_cell.length_b   1.000
_cell.length_c   1.000
_cell.angle_alpha   90.00
_cell.angle_beta   90.00
_cell.angle_gamma   90.00
#
_symmetry.space_group_name_H-M   'P 1'
#
loop_
_entity.id
_entity.type
_entity.pdbx_description
1 polymer ?
#
loop_
_entity_poly.entity_id
_entity_poly.type
_entity_poly.pdbx_seq_one_letter_code
_entity_poly.pdbx_strand_id
1 'polypeptide(L)'
;MLVDSHAHLEDDKYSDDRARVIENAKIAGLKYIINIGTDVEGNKNSLKIAAEYDNIYCTLGLHPHYCAEVDETAYDYIKTNASNKKVVGIGETGLDYFRNTCSKEDQHKVFRRLIGIARNQCLPLVIHSRDASLDTIRIIKEENGQEAGGVLHCFTGDRMLLDEFLKFGFYIAVGGAVTYPSAAVLREAVKEIPLSRLLLETDCPYLAPQSKRGQRNEPAFLKETAEKVAGIKGITFESVSNWSELNAGYLFKLGVKQRGKIVYEINGSLYINLTNRCSNHCSFCARNESTLVKGHDLAIDREPTAGEIIEAAGDVSKYKEVVFCGFGEPMIRFEVLKEIALRLKSKGARIRIDTNGQGNLIHRRNVLPELTGFVDAISVSLNAPDSVGYQKLCSSQFKEAAYSGVKEFIKEAKKYIPEVIASVVTVPGTDIEACRKVAEEELKVKFKIRQFGKVG
;
A
#
# COMPACT_ATOMS: atom_id res chain seq x y z
N MET A 1 -3.73 6.54 -20.58
CA MET A 1 -2.63 5.86 -21.30
C MET A 1 -2.60 4.39 -20.87
N LEU A 2 -1.95 3.49 -21.60
CA LEU A 2 -1.93 2.07 -21.20
C LEU A 2 -0.73 1.76 -20.31
N VAL A 3 -0.90 0.86 -19.36
CA VAL A 3 0.19 0.28 -18.58
C VAL A 3 0.07 -1.22 -18.72
N ASP A 4 1.15 -1.86 -19.17
CA ASP A 4 1.25 -3.31 -19.20
C ASP A 4 1.79 -3.79 -17.85
N SER A 5 0.94 -4.41 -17.03
CA SER A 5 1.34 -4.84 -15.69
C SER A 5 2.14 -6.12 -15.64
N HIS A 6 2.30 -6.83 -16.77
CA HIS A 6 3.02 -8.12 -16.80
C HIS A 6 3.56 -8.44 -18.20
N ALA A 7 4.87 -8.34 -18.37
CA ALA A 7 5.58 -8.67 -19.62
C ALA A 7 6.92 -9.36 -19.32
N HIS A 8 7.38 -10.22 -20.24
CA HIS A 8 8.66 -10.93 -20.19
C HIS A 8 9.56 -10.50 -21.35
N LEU A 9 10.02 -9.25 -21.35
CA LEU A 9 10.91 -8.71 -22.38
C LEU A 9 12.32 -9.30 -22.31
N GLU A 10 12.70 -9.90 -21.19
CA GLU A 10 13.93 -10.66 -21.02
C GLU A 10 13.92 -12.00 -21.77
N ASP A 11 12.75 -12.52 -22.13
CA ASP A 11 12.60 -13.79 -22.85
C ASP A 11 13.40 -13.77 -24.17
N ASP A 12 14.13 -14.87 -24.41
CA ASP A 12 15.02 -15.02 -25.56
C ASP A 12 14.30 -14.90 -26.90
N LYS A 13 12.97 -15.09 -26.94
CA LYS A 13 12.17 -14.86 -28.14
C LYS A 13 12.28 -13.43 -28.64
N TYR A 14 12.70 -12.46 -27.83
CA TYR A 14 12.92 -11.06 -28.23
C TYR A 14 14.38 -10.70 -28.49
N SER A 15 15.32 -11.63 -28.38
CA SER A 15 16.76 -11.31 -28.43
C SER A 15 17.19 -10.55 -29.70
N ASP A 16 16.56 -10.82 -30.85
CA ASP A 16 16.90 -10.17 -32.11
C ASP A 16 16.25 -8.78 -32.31
N ASP A 17 15.17 -8.46 -31.59
CA ASP A 17 14.35 -7.28 -31.89
C ASP A 17 13.70 -6.59 -30.68
N ARG A 18 14.15 -6.85 -29.45
CA ARG A 18 13.64 -6.26 -28.20
C ARG A 18 13.50 -4.75 -28.25
N ALA A 19 14.52 -4.04 -28.76
CA ALA A 19 14.48 -2.58 -28.86
C ALA A 19 13.32 -2.10 -29.75
N ARG A 20 13.04 -2.81 -30.85
CA ARG A 20 11.91 -2.53 -31.75
C ARG A 20 10.57 -2.81 -31.06
N VAL A 21 10.47 -3.90 -30.30
CA VAL A 21 9.25 -4.24 -29.54
C VAL A 21 8.92 -3.15 -28.50
N ILE A 22 9.93 -2.65 -27.79
CA ILE A 22 9.77 -1.55 -26.82
C ILE A 22 9.36 -0.25 -27.53
N GLU A 23 9.92 0.03 -28.70
CA GLU A 23 9.53 1.22 -29.48
C GLU A 23 8.08 1.11 -29.99
N ASN A 24 7.67 -0.05 -30.49
CA ASN A 24 6.28 -0.33 -30.88
C ASN A 24 5.32 -0.07 -29.71
N ALA A 25 5.69 -0.49 -28.50
CA ALA A 25 4.89 -0.25 -27.30
C ALA A 25 4.71 1.26 -27.01
N LYS A 26 5.77 2.06 -27.15
CA LYS A 26 5.70 3.53 -27.01
C LYS A 26 4.77 4.15 -28.06
N ILE A 27 4.92 3.75 -29.32
CA ILE A 27 4.06 4.22 -30.42
C ILE A 27 2.59 3.84 -30.17
N ALA A 28 2.33 2.66 -29.60
CA ALA A 28 0.99 2.21 -29.22
C ALA A 28 0.41 2.93 -27.99
N GLY A 29 1.15 3.85 -27.35
CA GLY A 29 0.69 4.67 -26.24
C GLY A 29 0.81 3.99 -24.87
N LEU A 30 1.70 2.99 -24.72
CA LEU A 30 2.04 2.44 -23.42
C LEU A 30 2.93 3.41 -22.65
N LYS A 31 2.45 3.83 -21.48
CA LYS A 31 3.15 4.72 -20.56
C LYS A 31 4.19 3.98 -19.72
N TYR A 32 3.84 2.79 -19.22
CA TYR A 32 4.74 1.96 -18.43
C TYR A 32 4.59 0.49 -18.82
N ILE A 33 5.68 -0.27 -18.66
CA ILE A 33 5.71 -1.74 -18.74
C ILE A 33 6.36 -2.26 -17.47
N ILE A 34 5.72 -3.24 -16.83
CA ILE A 34 6.28 -3.98 -15.71
C ILE A 34 6.84 -5.30 -16.23
N ASN A 35 8.17 -5.39 -16.23
CA ASN A 35 8.91 -6.54 -16.72
C ASN A 35 9.17 -7.56 -15.61
N ILE A 36 8.93 -8.84 -15.85
CA ILE A 36 8.76 -9.82 -14.77
C ILE A 36 9.93 -10.79 -14.73
N GLY A 37 10.69 -10.79 -13.65
CA GLY A 37 11.70 -11.81 -13.40
C GLY A 37 11.09 -13.11 -12.86
N THR A 38 11.53 -14.25 -13.39
CA THR A 38 10.99 -15.59 -13.05
C THR A 38 12.00 -16.51 -12.37
N ASP A 39 13.29 -16.23 -12.46
CA ASP A 39 14.39 -16.97 -11.85
C ASP A 39 15.59 -16.04 -11.63
N VAL A 40 16.74 -16.54 -11.15
CA VAL A 40 17.91 -15.70 -10.86
C VAL A 40 18.46 -14.98 -12.10
N GLU A 41 18.48 -15.63 -13.27
CA GLU A 41 18.98 -15.03 -14.50
C GLU A 41 17.96 -14.06 -15.09
N GLY A 42 16.69 -14.47 -15.16
CA GLY A 42 15.56 -13.63 -15.55
C GLY A 42 15.45 -12.37 -14.69
N ASN A 43 15.67 -12.49 -13.37
CA ASN A 43 15.73 -11.35 -12.45
C ASN A 43 16.85 -10.35 -12.81
N LYS A 44 18.05 -10.84 -13.12
CA LYS A 44 19.18 -10.00 -13.55
C LYS A 44 18.90 -9.31 -14.87
N ASN A 45 18.37 -10.05 -15.84
CA ASN A 45 18.06 -9.54 -17.17
C ASN A 45 16.90 -8.52 -17.12
N SER A 46 15.86 -8.81 -16.36
CA SER A 46 14.72 -7.90 -16.15
C SER A 46 15.16 -6.58 -15.50
N LEU A 47 16.02 -6.65 -14.46
CA LEU A 47 16.57 -5.45 -13.83
C LEU A 47 17.47 -4.65 -14.78
N LYS A 48 18.28 -5.34 -15.60
CA LYS A 48 19.12 -4.69 -16.62
C LYS A 48 18.25 -3.94 -17.65
N ILE A 49 17.22 -4.59 -18.18
CA ILE A 49 16.29 -3.96 -19.13
C ILE A 49 15.59 -2.76 -18.46
N ALA A 50 15.08 -2.92 -17.24
CA ALA A 50 14.43 -1.81 -16.53
C ALA A 50 15.37 -0.62 -16.29
N ALA A 51 16.67 -0.85 -16.11
CA ALA A 51 17.67 0.21 -15.96
C ALA A 51 17.96 0.97 -17.28
N GLU A 52 17.78 0.34 -18.43
CA GLU A 52 18.05 0.94 -19.76
C GLU A 52 16.92 1.87 -20.25
N TYR A 53 15.68 1.69 -19.76
CA TYR A 53 14.51 2.41 -20.25
C TYR A 53 13.75 3.10 -19.13
N ASP A 54 13.50 4.41 -19.25
CA ASP A 54 12.80 5.20 -18.22
C ASP A 54 11.40 4.67 -17.88
N ASN A 55 10.68 4.21 -18.90
CA ASN A 55 9.29 3.74 -18.80
C ASN A 55 9.14 2.25 -18.48
N ILE A 56 10.24 1.53 -18.23
CA ILE A 56 10.21 0.12 -17.82
C ILE A 56 10.63 0.01 -16.36
N TYR A 57 9.85 -0.75 -15.60
CA TYR A 57 10.13 -1.18 -14.24
C TYR A 57 10.13 -2.70 -14.20
N CYS A 58 10.59 -3.30 -13.12
CA CYS A 58 10.62 -4.75 -13.00
C CYS A 58 10.12 -5.28 -11.67
N THR A 59 9.76 -6.54 -11.66
CA THR A 59 9.62 -7.34 -10.44
C THR A 59 10.70 -8.40 -10.39
N LEU A 60 11.05 -8.82 -9.17
CA LEU A 60 12.01 -9.90 -8.96
C LEU A 60 11.30 -11.06 -8.25
N GLY A 61 11.38 -12.25 -8.82
CA GLY A 61 10.62 -13.41 -8.36
C GLY A 61 11.29 -14.74 -8.65
N LEU A 62 10.60 -15.80 -8.26
CA LEU A 62 10.98 -17.19 -8.43
C LEU A 62 9.69 -17.95 -8.78
N HIS A 63 9.46 -18.11 -10.08
CA HIS A 63 8.27 -18.72 -10.63
C HIS A 63 8.16 -20.19 -10.17
N PRO A 64 6.96 -20.72 -9.91
CA PRO A 64 6.78 -22.12 -9.48
C PRO A 64 7.44 -23.14 -10.41
N HIS A 65 7.72 -22.80 -11.67
CA HIS A 65 8.38 -23.73 -12.57
C HIS A 65 9.84 -24.01 -12.23
N TYR A 66 10.54 -23.05 -11.64
CA TYR A 66 11.97 -23.12 -11.33
C TYR A 66 12.24 -23.44 -9.86
N CYS A 67 11.21 -23.85 -9.11
CA CYS A 67 11.30 -23.96 -7.66
C CYS A 67 12.33 -24.99 -7.16
N ALA A 68 12.69 -25.97 -8.00
CA ALA A 68 13.71 -26.98 -7.70
C ALA A 68 15.15 -26.43 -7.72
N GLU A 69 15.38 -25.32 -8.43
CA GLU A 69 16.71 -24.71 -8.59
C GLU A 69 16.95 -23.55 -7.62
N VAL A 70 15.98 -23.29 -6.74
CA VAL A 70 16.01 -22.17 -5.81
C VAL A 70 16.90 -22.49 -4.60
N ASP A 71 17.90 -21.65 -4.39
CA ASP A 71 18.77 -21.68 -3.22
C ASP A 71 18.75 -20.33 -2.45
N GLU A 72 19.56 -20.22 -1.40
CA GLU A 72 19.67 -19.00 -0.60
C GLU A 72 20.18 -17.79 -1.40
N THR A 73 21.04 -18.01 -2.39
CA THR A 73 21.62 -16.94 -3.19
C THR A 73 20.55 -16.24 -4.04
N ALA A 74 19.53 -16.98 -4.48
CA ALA A 74 18.38 -16.44 -5.18
C ALA A 74 17.58 -15.47 -4.30
N TYR A 75 17.28 -15.84 -3.04
CA TYR A 75 16.57 -14.98 -2.11
C TYR A 75 17.40 -13.75 -1.71
N ASP A 76 18.71 -13.93 -1.52
CA ASP A 76 19.63 -12.84 -1.19
C ASP A 76 19.74 -11.83 -2.33
N TYR A 77 19.75 -12.28 -3.58
CA TYR A 77 19.71 -11.41 -4.75
C TYR A 77 18.44 -10.54 -4.74
N ILE A 78 17.26 -11.13 -4.53
CA ILE A 78 15.99 -10.42 -4.48
C ILE A 78 15.99 -9.40 -3.33
N LYS A 79 16.36 -9.81 -2.11
CA LYS A 79 16.41 -8.93 -0.93
C LYS A 79 17.36 -7.74 -1.13
N THR A 80 18.54 -7.98 -1.72
CA THR A 80 19.56 -6.94 -1.95
C THR A 80 19.06 -5.91 -2.95
N ASN A 81 18.39 -6.35 -4.02
CA ASN A 81 17.94 -5.48 -5.09
C ASN A 81 16.54 -4.88 -4.89
N ALA A 82 15.78 -5.33 -3.89
CA ALA A 82 14.43 -4.83 -3.59
C ALA A 82 14.37 -3.32 -3.32
N SER A 83 15.48 -2.71 -2.86
CA SER A 83 15.58 -1.26 -2.63
C SER A 83 15.85 -0.44 -3.91
N ASN A 84 16.11 -1.10 -5.05
CA ASN A 84 16.33 -0.42 -6.31
C ASN A 84 15.03 0.24 -6.80
N LYS A 85 15.12 1.51 -7.22
CA LYS A 85 13.97 2.31 -7.69
C LYS A 85 13.24 1.71 -8.90
N LYS A 86 13.91 0.84 -9.67
CA LYS A 86 13.31 0.12 -10.80
C LYS A 86 12.58 -1.15 -10.39
N VAL A 87 12.81 -1.67 -9.18
CA VAL A 87 12.12 -2.85 -8.64
C VAL A 87 10.85 -2.39 -7.94
N VAL A 88 9.69 -2.78 -8.47
CA VAL A 88 8.38 -2.28 -8.02
C VAL A 88 7.47 -3.37 -7.44
N GLY A 89 7.91 -4.62 -7.43
CA GLY A 89 7.15 -5.74 -6.89
C GLY A 89 8.00 -6.99 -6.70
N ILE A 90 7.48 -7.94 -5.93
CA ILE A 90 8.05 -9.26 -5.73
C ILE A 90 7.20 -10.28 -6.47
N GLY A 91 7.81 -10.97 -7.41
CA GLY A 91 7.16 -11.90 -8.32
C GLY A 91 7.87 -11.90 -9.68
N GLU A 92 7.61 -12.87 -10.53
CA GLU A 92 6.50 -13.82 -10.41
C GLU A 92 6.74 -14.87 -9.32
N THR A 93 5.69 -15.19 -8.57
CA THR A 93 5.69 -16.25 -7.55
C THR A 93 4.29 -16.83 -7.43
N GLY A 94 4.16 -18.06 -6.93
CA GLY A 94 2.85 -18.64 -6.66
C GLY A 94 2.86 -20.14 -6.90
N LEU A 95 1.75 -20.68 -7.42
CA LEU A 95 1.55 -22.12 -7.56
C LEU A 95 1.04 -22.48 -8.96
N ASP A 96 1.68 -23.48 -9.60
CA ASP A 96 1.23 -24.07 -10.87
C ASP A 96 1.17 -25.61 -10.73
N TYR A 97 -0.05 -26.13 -10.57
CA TYR A 97 -0.30 -27.58 -10.48
C TYR A 97 -0.62 -28.20 -11.83
N PHE A 98 -0.71 -27.41 -12.89
CA PHE A 98 -0.95 -27.88 -14.25
C PHE A 98 0.37 -28.36 -14.87
N ARG A 99 1.42 -27.55 -14.81
CA ARG A 99 2.76 -27.92 -15.30
C ARG A 99 3.52 -28.79 -14.30
N ASN A 100 3.36 -28.49 -13.00
CA ASN A 100 3.84 -29.30 -11.88
C ASN A 100 5.30 -29.78 -12.05
N THR A 101 6.20 -28.87 -12.45
CA THR A 101 7.62 -29.17 -12.76
C THR A 101 8.46 -29.46 -11.52
N CYS A 102 7.98 -29.07 -10.33
CA CYS A 102 8.56 -29.38 -9.03
C CYS A 102 7.47 -29.73 -8.01
N SER A 103 7.86 -30.28 -6.86
CA SER A 103 6.91 -30.75 -5.86
C SER A 103 6.03 -29.62 -5.32
N LYS A 104 4.78 -29.94 -4.95
CA LYS A 104 3.88 -28.94 -4.32
C LYS A 104 4.50 -28.32 -3.08
N GLU A 105 5.21 -29.12 -2.30
CA GLU A 105 5.85 -28.66 -1.07
C GLU A 105 6.95 -27.63 -1.34
N ASP A 106 7.72 -27.81 -2.42
CA ASP A 106 8.76 -26.85 -2.80
C ASP A 106 8.16 -25.56 -3.37
N GLN A 107 7.11 -25.65 -4.20
CA GLN A 107 6.36 -24.47 -4.65
C GLN A 107 5.81 -23.68 -3.45
N HIS A 108 5.26 -24.39 -2.46
CA HIS A 108 4.76 -23.80 -1.23
C HIS A 108 5.85 -23.09 -0.43
N LYS A 109 7.02 -23.72 -0.26
CA LYS A 109 8.16 -23.13 0.45
C LYS A 109 8.62 -21.83 -0.20
N VAL A 110 8.81 -21.85 -1.53
CA VAL A 110 9.23 -20.66 -2.30
C VAL A 110 8.18 -19.55 -2.19
N PHE A 111 6.90 -19.89 -2.40
CA PHE A 111 5.82 -18.91 -2.36
C PHE A 111 5.69 -18.22 -0.99
N ARG A 112 5.69 -19.01 0.10
CA ARG A 112 5.66 -18.47 1.47
C ARG A 112 6.83 -17.53 1.73
N ARG A 113 8.03 -17.90 1.28
CA ARG A 113 9.23 -17.10 1.50
C ARG A 113 9.23 -15.79 0.72
N LEU A 114 8.74 -15.79 -0.53
CA LEU A 114 8.58 -14.55 -1.30
C LEU A 114 7.46 -13.66 -0.75
N ILE A 115 6.39 -14.22 -0.17
CA ILE A 115 5.41 -13.43 0.60
C ILE A 115 6.09 -12.71 1.77
N GLY A 116 6.91 -13.43 2.55
CA GLY A 116 7.67 -12.84 3.65
C GLY A 116 8.61 -11.71 3.18
N ILE A 117 9.31 -11.90 2.06
CA ILE A 117 10.18 -10.87 1.47
C ILE A 117 9.37 -9.65 1.03
N ALA A 118 8.26 -9.84 0.31
CA ALA A 118 7.39 -8.76 -0.15
C ALA A 118 6.88 -7.90 1.01
N ARG A 119 6.40 -8.55 2.08
CA ARG A 119 5.93 -7.88 3.30
C ARG A 119 7.06 -7.07 3.96
N ASN A 120 8.22 -7.67 4.15
CA ASN A 120 9.36 -7.02 4.80
C ASN A 120 9.89 -5.82 3.99
N GLN A 121 9.84 -5.91 2.66
CA GLN A 121 10.32 -4.85 1.75
C GLN A 121 9.23 -3.81 1.40
N CYS A 122 8.00 -3.97 1.90
CA CYS A 122 6.86 -3.13 1.55
C CYS A 122 6.62 -3.03 0.02
N LEU A 123 6.79 -4.15 -0.69
CA LEU A 123 6.57 -4.28 -2.12
C LEU A 123 5.36 -5.19 -2.41
N PRO A 124 4.54 -4.87 -3.42
CA PRO A 124 3.40 -5.70 -3.79
C PRO A 124 3.83 -7.05 -4.38
N LEU A 125 2.97 -8.06 -4.24
CA LEU A 125 3.14 -9.36 -4.85
C LEU A 125 2.61 -9.40 -6.30
N VAL A 126 3.30 -10.12 -7.19
CA VAL A 126 2.78 -10.55 -8.50
C VAL A 126 2.59 -12.07 -8.46
N ILE A 127 1.32 -12.50 -8.37
CA ILE A 127 0.95 -13.87 -8.01
C ILE A 127 0.49 -14.65 -9.24
N HIS A 128 1.15 -15.77 -9.49
CA HIS A 128 0.73 -16.82 -10.40
C HIS A 128 -0.15 -17.84 -9.67
N SER A 129 -1.28 -18.22 -10.26
CA SER A 129 -2.05 -19.35 -9.76
C SER A 129 -2.71 -20.12 -10.89
N ARG A 130 -2.37 -21.41 -11.01
CA ARG A 130 -2.94 -22.30 -12.02
C ARG A 130 -3.25 -23.66 -11.43
N ASP A 131 -4.52 -24.06 -11.52
CA ASP A 131 -5.08 -25.28 -10.93
C ASP A 131 -4.76 -25.45 -9.42
N ALA A 132 -4.53 -24.33 -8.73
CA ALA A 132 -3.99 -24.28 -7.36
C ALA A 132 -4.73 -23.28 -6.45
N SER A 133 -5.97 -22.91 -6.77
CA SER A 133 -6.71 -21.82 -6.13
C SER A 133 -6.82 -21.97 -4.61
N LEU A 134 -7.21 -23.14 -4.12
CA LEU A 134 -7.39 -23.39 -2.68
C LEU A 134 -6.09 -23.20 -1.89
N ASP A 135 -4.99 -23.75 -2.38
CA ASP A 135 -3.69 -23.65 -1.72
C ASP A 135 -3.13 -22.22 -1.82
N THR A 136 -3.38 -21.54 -2.94
CA THR A 136 -2.98 -20.13 -3.12
C THR A 136 -3.67 -19.24 -2.09
N ILE A 137 -5.00 -19.36 -1.95
CA ILE A 137 -5.80 -18.61 -0.96
C ILE A 137 -5.32 -18.93 0.46
N ARG A 138 -5.14 -20.23 0.78
CA ARG A 138 -4.69 -20.67 2.10
C ARG A 138 -3.35 -20.05 2.47
N ILE A 139 -2.35 -20.15 1.58
CA ILE A 139 -1.00 -19.65 1.83
C ILE A 139 -0.99 -18.12 1.99
N ILE A 140 -1.70 -17.39 1.14
CA ILE A 140 -1.81 -15.93 1.29
C ILE A 140 -2.36 -15.56 2.66
N LYS A 141 -3.39 -16.27 3.14
CA LYS A 141 -3.99 -16.03 4.46
C LYS A 141 -3.05 -16.41 5.61
N GLU A 142 -2.40 -17.57 5.55
CA GLU A 142 -1.46 -18.07 6.57
C GLU A 142 -0.27 -17.12 6.75
N GLU A 143 0.30 -16.63 5.64
CA GLU A 143 1.49 -15.77 5.64
C GLU A 143 1.17 -14.28 5.75
N ASN A 144 -0.11 -13.91 5.92
CA ASN A 144 -0.61 -12.55 5.89
C ASN A 144 -0.20 -11.77 4.63
N GLY A 145 -0.20 -12.43 3.46
CA GLY A 145 0.20 -11.84 2.19
C GLY A 145 -0.64 -10.62 1.78
N GLN A 146 -1.86 -10.50 2.28
CA GLN A 146 -2.70 -9.31 2.13
C GLN A 146 -2.07 -8.02 2.69
N GLU A 147 -1.13 -8.11 3.64
CA GLU A 147 -0.41 -6.93 4.15
C GLU A 147 0.57 -6.34 3.14
N ALA A 148 1.14 -7.17 2.25
CA ALA A 148 1.94 -6.67 1.12
C ALA A 148 1.04 -6.09 0.02
N GLY A 149 -0.18 -6.62 -0.12
CA GLY A 149 -1.01 -6.40 -1.29
C GLY A 149 -0.38 -7.01 -2.55
N GLY A 150 -1.00 -6.78 -3.70
CA GLY A 150 -0.49 -7.35 -4.94
C GLY A 150 -1.52 -7.43 -6.05
N VAL A 151 -1.16 -8.20 -7.06
CA VAL A 151 -2.00 -8.55 -8.20
C VAL A 151 -2.02 -10.07 -8.38
N LEU A 152 -3.21 -10.60 -8.65
CA LEU A 152 -3.37 -11.91 -9.28
C LEU A 152 -3.22 -11.72 -10.78
N HIS A 153 -2.10 -12.16 -11.33
CA HIS A 153 -1.80 -12.03 -12.75
C HIS A 153 -2.51 -13.13 -13.56
N CYS A 154 -2.68 -12.89 -14.85
CA CYS A 154 -3.27 -13.80 -15.84
C CYS A 154 -4.52 -14.50 -15.33
N PHE A 155 -5.47 -13.73 -14.80
CA PHE A 155 -6.70 -14.31 -14.25
C PHE A 155 -7.50 -15.03 -15.34
N THR A 156 -7.87 -16.29 -15.07
CA THR A 156 -8.49 -17.20 -16.05
C THR A 156 -9.99 -17.42 -15.84
N GLY A 157 -10.59 -16.82 -14.82
CA GLY A 157 -12.04 -16.87 -14.58
C GLY A 157 -12.49 -17.72 -13.38
N ASP A 158 -11.58 -18.24 -12.55
CA ASP A 158 -11.95 -18.95 -11.32
C ASP A 158 -12.67 -18.02 -10.34
N ARG A 159 -13.94 -18.31 -10.08
CA ARG A 159 -14.79 -17.47 -9.26
C ARG A 159 -14.36 -17.43 -7.80
N MET A 160 -13.98 -18.56 -7.23
CA MET A 160 -13.61 -18.66 -5.82
C MET A 160 -12.34 -17.85 -5.57
N LEU A 161 -11.38 -17.97 -6.50
CA LEU A 161 -10.13 -17.22 -6.42
C LEU A 161 -10.38 -15.71 -6.52
N LEU A 162 -11.26 -15.28 -7.44
CA LEU A 162 -11.64 -13.88 -7.59
C LEU A 162 -12.24 -13.29 -6.30
N ASP A 163 -13.25 -13.96 -5.74
CA ASP A 163 -13.98 -13.46 -4.58
C ASP A 163 -13.06 -13.29 -3.36
N GLU A 164 -12.16 -14.25 -3.11
CA GLU A 164 -11.23 -14.16 -1.98
C GLU A 164 -10.14 -13.11 -2.21
N PHE A 165 -9.57 -13.01 -3.41
CA PHE A 165 -8.53 -12.00 -3.70
C PHE A 165 -9.08 -10.57 -3.64
N LEU A 166 -10.32 -10.34 -4.07
CA LEU A 166 -10.98 -9.05 -3.90
C LEU A 166 -11.21 -8.70 -2.42
N LYS A 167 -11.60 -9.68 -1.59
CA LYS A 167 -11.73 -9.47 -0.12
C LYS A 167 -10.39 -9.12 0.52
N PHE A 168 -9.31 -9.72 0.06
CA PHE A 168 -7.94 -9.40 0.52
C PHE A 168 -7.43 -8.06 -0.03
N GLY A 169 -8.14 -7.44 -0.98
CA GLY A 169 -7.78 -6.14 -1.55
C GLY A 169 -6.75 -6.20 -2.68
N PHE A 170 -6.52 -7.39 -3.26
CA PHE A 170 -5.65 -7.57 -4.42
C PHE A 170 -6.27 -6.99 -5.69
N TYR A 171 -5.41 -6.60 -6.63
CA TYR A 171 -5.80 -6.30 -8.00
C TYR A 171 -5.92 -7.60 -8.79
N ILE A 172 -6.71 -7.56 -9.86
CA ILE A 172 -6.91 -8.68 -10.79
C ILE A 172 -6.49 -8.19 -12.17
N ALA A 173 -5.49 -8.83 -12.76
CA ALA A 173 -5.02 -8.49 -14.09
C ALA A 173 -5.68 -9.37 -15.15
N VAL A 174 -6.06 -8.74 -16.26
CA VAL A 174 -6.75 -9.37 -17.38
C VAL A 174 -5.87 -9.29 -18.62
N GLY A 175 -5.47 -10.45 -19.11
CA GLY A 175 -4.65 -10.61 -20.31
C GLY A 175 -5.44 -10.80 -21.61
N GLY A 176 -4.70 -10.99 -22.71
CA GLY A 176 -5.25 -11.16 -24.07
C GLY A 176 -6.25 -12.31 -24.21
N ALA A 177 -6.22 -13.31 -23.32
CA ALA A 177 -7.15 -14.44 -23.32
C ALA A 177 -8.63 -14.05 -23.24
N VAL A 178 -8.96 -12.87 -22.70
CA VAL A 178 -10.34 -12.35 -22.63
C VAL A 178 -10.98 -12.16 -24.02
N THR A 179 -10.15 -11.98 -25.05
CA THR A 179 -10.56 -11.82 -26.45
C THR A 179 -10.96 -13.15 -27.11
N TYR A 180 -10.58 -14.29 -26.54
CA TYR A 180 -10.75 -15.59 -27.18
C TYR A 180 -12.21 -16.02 -27.18
N PRO A 181 -12.78 -16.55 -28.29
CA PRO A 181 -14.17 -17.00 -28.33
C PRO A 181 -14.53 -17.98 -27.18
N SER A 182 -13.63 -18.90 -26.85
CA SER A 182 -13.79 -19.90 -25.80
C SER A 182 -13.78 -19.37 -24.37
N ALA A 183 -13.26 -18.16 -24.13
CA ALA A 183 -13.08 -17.60 -22.78
C ALA A 183 -14.35 -17.00 -22.17
N ALA A 184 -15.50 -17.69 -22.29
CA ALA A 184 -16.78 -17.21 -21.79
C ALA A 184 -16.77 -17.01 -20.26
N VAL A 185 -16.21 -17.98 -19.52
CA VAL A 185 -16.10 -17.93 -18.05
C VAL A 185 -15.28 -16.72 -17.60
N LEU A 186 -14.12 -16.48 -18.23
CA LEU A 186 -13.30 -15.30 -17.96
C LEU A 186 -14.08 -14.01 -18.22
N ARG A 187 -14.80 -13.90 -19.34
CA ARG A 187 -15.59 -12.69 -19.65
C ARG A 187 -16.69 -12.42 -18.63
N GLU A 188 -17.38 -13.44 -18.14
CA GLU A 188 -18.37 -13.27 -17.08
C GLU A 188 -17.71 -12.80 -15.78
N ALA A 189 -16.60 -13.42 -15.37
CA ALA A 189 -15.87 -13.00 -14.18
C ALA A 189 -15.31 -11.56 -14.30
N VAL A 190 -14.86 -11.14 -15.48
CA VAL A 190 -14.40 -9.77 -15.75
C VAL A 190 -15.49 -8.74 -15.49
N LYS A 191 -16.77 -9.02 -15.74
CA LYS A 191 -17.88 -8.10 -15.43
C LYS A 191 -17.91 -7.73 -13.95
N GLU A 192 -17.47 -8.63 -13.09
CA GLU A 192 -17.58 -8.50 -11.64
C GLU A 192 -16.35 -7.88 -10.97
N ILE A 193 -15.20 -7.81 -11.66
CA ILE A 193 -13.99 -7.14 -11.16
C ILE A 193 -14.25 -5.63 -11.00
N PRO A 194 -14.19 -5.02 -9.81
CA PRO A 194 -14.35 -3.57 -9.67
C PRO A 194 -13.30 -2.80 -10.51
N LEU A 195 -13.70 -1.70 -11.16
CA LEU A 195 -12.74 -0.90 -11.97
C LEU A 195 -11.55 -0.41 -11.14
N SER A 196 -11.74 -0.17 -9.85
CA SER A 196 -10.68 0.20 -8.90
C SER A 196 -9.72 -0.93 -8.52
N ARG A 197 -9.95 -2.15 -9.02
CA ARG A 197 -9.13 -3.35 -8.80
C ARG A 197 -8.72 -4.04 -10.10
N LEU A 198 -9.03 -3.45 -11.25
CA LEU A 198 -8.72 -4.01 -12.56
C LEU A 198 -7.34 -3.54 -13.05
N LEU A 199 -6.53 -4.48 -13.50
CA LEU A 199 -5.30 -4.23 -14.26
C LEU A 199 -5.39 -4.89 -15.64
N LEU A 200 -4.56 -4.43 -16.56
CA LEU A 200 -4.41 -5.00 -17.89
C LEU A 200 -2.97 -5.42 -18.09
N GLU A 201 -2.79 -6.54 -18.80
CA GLU A 201 -1.49 -7.09 -19.11
C GLU A 201 -1.47 -7.77 -20.48
N THR A 202 -0.27 -8.00 -21.01
CA THR A 202 -0.11 -8.85 -22.19
C THR A 202 0.35 -10.26 -21.87
N ASP A 203 1.14 -10.43 -20.80
CA ASP A 203 1.90 -11.67 -20.54
C ASP A 203 2.81 -12.03 -21.74
N CYS A 204 3.28 -11.01 -22.48
CA CYS A 204 4.05 -11.25 -23.69
C CYS A 204 5.41 -11.89 -23.35
N PRO A 205 5.91 -12.86 -24.14
CA PRO A 205 5.53 -13.22 -25.52
C PRO A 205 4.34 -14.18 -25.65
N TYR A 206 3.71 -14.55 -24.54
CA TYR A 206 2.60 -15.50 -24.48
C TYR A 206 1.25 -14.83 -24.74
N LEU A 207 0.22 -15.65 -24.95
CA LEU A 207 -1.20 -15.23 -24.92
C LEU A 207 -1.59 -14.03 -25.80
N ALA A 208 -1.05 -13.97 -27.03
CA ALA A 208 -1.46 -12.97 -28.01
C ALA A 208 -2.98 -12.90 -28.18
N PRO A 209 -3.58 -11.69 -28.24
CA PRO A 209 -5.03 -11.54 -28.34
C PRO A 209 -5.58 -12.15 -29.63
N GLN A 210 -6.91 -12.27 -29.72
CA GLN A 210 -7.58 -13.07 -30.73
C GLN A 210 -7.20 -12.68 -32.16
N SER A 211 -7.03 -11.38 -32.46
CA SER A 211 -6.62 -10.92 -33.79
C SER A 211 -5.18 -11.30 -34.18
N LYS A 212 -4.34 -11.65 -33.20
CA LYS A 212 -2.92 -11.98 -33.34
C LYS A 212 -2.59 -13.43 -32.95
N ARG A 213 -3.60 -14.30 -32.84
CA ARG A 213 -3.38 -15.69 -32.41
C ARG A 213 -2.40 -16.42 -33.31
N GLY A 214 -1.49 -17.17 -32.67
CA GLY A 214 -0.41 -17.89 -33.34
C GLY A 214 0.83 -17.02 -33.63
N GLN A 215 0.77 -15.70 -33.40
CA GLN A 215 1.92 -14.81 -33.46
C GLN A 215 2.54 -14.65 -32.06
N ARG A 216 3.82 -14.26 -32.01
CA ARG A 216 4.49 -13.82 -30.78
C ARG A 216 3.76 -12.57 -30.27
N ASN A 217 3.35 -12.57 -29.00
CA ASN A 217 2.68 -11.40 -28.41
C ASN A 217 3.70 -10.25 -28.24
N GLU A 218 3.22 -9.03 -28.00
CA GLU A 218 4.04 -7.89 -27.63
C GLU A 218 3.20 -6.85 -26.87
N PRO A 219 3.82 -5.97 -26.06
CA PRO A 219 3.09 -5.00 -25.24
C PRO A 219 2.13 -4.09 -26.03
N ALA A 220 2.48 -3.79 -27.30
CA ALA A 220 1.65 -2.99 -28.20
C ALA A 220 0.24 -3.59 -28.43
N PHE A 221 0.06 -4.90 -28.25
CA PHE A 221 -1.21 -5.59 -28.45
C PHE A 221 -2.19 -5.42 -27.28
N LEU A 222 -1.75 -4.82 -26.16
CA LEU A 222 -2.58 -4.55 -24.97
C LEU A 222 -3.85 -3.73 -25.29
N LYS A 223 -3.79 -2.90 -26.33
CA LYS A 223 -4.93 -2.09 -26.78
C LYS A 223 -6.16 -2.95 -27.09
N GLU A 224 -5.99 -4.11 -27.72
CA GLU A 224 -7.11 -5.01 -28.06
C GLU A 224 -7.74 -5.60 -26.78
N THR A 225 -6.92 -5.96 -25.79
CA THR A 225 -7.39 -6.41 -24.47
C THR A 225 -8.22 -5.32 -23.79
N ALA A 226 -7.73 -4.07 -23.78
CA ALA A 226 -8.43 -2.93 -23.19
C ALA A 226 -9.78 -2.66 -23.88
N GLU A 227 -9.83 -2.68 -25.21
CA GLU A 227 -11.06 -2.52 -26.00
C GLU A 227 -12.06 -3.65 -25.70
N LYS A 228 -11.58 -4.89 -25.58
CA LYS A 228 -12.45 -6.01 -25.24
C LYS A 228 -13.03 -5.89 -23.84
N VAL A 229 -12.22 -5.49 -22.85
CA VAL A 229 -12.67 -5.26 -21.48
C VAL A 229 -13.67 -4.11 -21.40
N ALA A 230 -13.43 -3.03 -22.15
CA ALA A 230 -14.37 -1.89 -22.25
C ALA A 230 -15.74 -2.35 -22.76
N GLY A 231 -15.77 -3.15 -23.82
CA GLY A 231 -17.01 -3.74 -24.34
C GLY A 231 -17.73 -4.66 -23.34
N ILE A 232 -17.00 -5.44 -22.55
CA ILE A 232 -17.59 -6.30 -21.50
C ILE A 232 -18.18 -5.47 -20.36
N LYS A 233 -17.51 -4.37 -19.98
CA LYS A 233 -17.91 -3.47 -18.89
C LYS A 233 -18.98 -2.45 -19.29
N GLY A 234 -19.24 -2.27 -20.58
CA GLY A 234 -20.17 -1.24 -21.08
C GLY A 234 -19.67 0.18 -20.87
N ILE A 235 -18.34 0.40 -20.88
CA ILE A 235 -17.70 1.71 -20.71
C ILE A 235 -16.73 2.00 -21.86
N THR A 236 -16.19 3.21 -21.90
CA THR A 236 -15.23 3.61 -22.95
C THR A 236 -13.84 3.02 -22.73
N PHE A 237 -13.08 2.88 -23.82
CA PHE A 237 -11.66 2.48 -23.78
C PHE A 237 -10.85 3.41 -22.87
N GLU A 238 -11.09 4.72 -22.95
CA GLU A 238 -10.42 5.74 -22.14
C GLU A 238 -10.71 5.52 -20.65
N SER A 239 -11.93 5.12 -20.29
CA SER A 239 -12.27 4.83 -18.90
C SER A 239 -11.50 3.63 -18.36
N VAL A 240 -11.44 2.52 -19.13
CA VAL A 240 -10.65 1.33 -18.75
C VAL A 240 -9.17 1.69 -18.64
N SER A 241 -8.64 2.40 -19.64
CA SER A 241 -7.24 2.84 -19.68
C SER A 241 -6.90 3.72 -18.47
N ASN A 242 -7.73 4.70 -18.13
CA ASN A 242 -7.49 5.59 -16.99
C ASN A 242 -7.55 4.85 -15.65
N TRP A 243 -8.53 3.95 -15.46
CA TRP A 243 -8.61 3.14 -14.24
C TRP A 243 -7.43 2.18 -14.12
N SER A 244 -7.06 1.48 -15.19
CA SER A 244 -5.92 0.57 -15.18
C SER A 244 -4.60 1.30 -14.94
N GLU A 245 -4.41 2.47 -15.55
CA GLU A 245 -3.23 3.32 -15.31
C GLU A 245 -3.15 3.76 -13.86
N LEU A 246 -4.27 4.24 -13.29
CA LEU A 246 -4.35 4.68 -11.91
C LEU A 246 -4.05 3.53 -10.94
N ASN A 247 -4.66 2.37 -11.17
CA ASN A 247 -4.47 1.17 -10.36
C ASN A 247 -3.01 0.67 -10.41
N ALA A 248 -2.42 0.60 -11.60
CA ALA A 248 -1.03 0.20 -11.78
C ALA A 248 -0.09 1.18 -11.07
N GLY A 249 -0.38 2.47 -11.22
CA GLY A 249 0.35 3.52 -10.55
C GLY A 249 0.24 3.47 -9.02
N TYR A 250 -0.90 3.08 -8.45
CA TYR A 250 -1.02 2.87 -7.00
C TYR A 250 -0.32 1.60 -6.53
N LEU A 251 -0.50 0.50 -7.25
CA LEU A 251 0.07 -0.79 -6.89
C LEU A 251 1.61 -0.73 -6.92
N PHE A 252 2.16 -0.32 -8.06
CA PHE A 252 3.59 -0.32 -8.33
C PHE A 252 4.26 1.03 -8.06
N LYS A 253 3.53 1.99 -7.47
CA LYS A 253 4.01 3.33 -7.09
C LYS A 253 4.58 4.12 -8.29
N LEU A 254 3.98 3.97 -9.48
CA LEU A 254 4.45 4.59 -10.73
C LEU A 254 3.85 5.99 -10.93
N GLY A 255 4.62 7.03 -10.64
CA GLY A 255 4.31 8.40 -11.11
C GLY A 255 2.93 8.97 -10.71
N VAL A 256 2.20 8.33 -9.79
CA VAL A 256 0.91 8.83 -9.31
C VAL A 256 1.18 9.95 -8.32
N LYS A 257 0.77 11.16 -8.70
CA LYS A 257 0.69 12.27 -7.76
C LYS A 257 -0.35 11.91 -6.71
N GLN A 258 0.10 11.84 -5.47
CA GLN A 258 -0.74 11.63 -4.29
C GLN A 258 -1.97 12.55 -4.34
N ARG A 259 -3.18 11.97 -4.33
CA ARG A 259 -4.43 12.73 -4.44
C ARG A 259 -4.72 13.56 -3.18
N GLY A 260 -4.48 12.98 -2.01
CA GLY A 260 -4.62 13.66 -0.71
C GLY A 260 -3.37 14.45 -0.31
N LYS A 261 -3.56 15.52 0.45
CA LYS A 261 -2.45 16.28 1.03
C LYS A 261 -1.76 15.46 2.11
N ILE A 262 -0.47 15.22 1.91
CA ILE A 262 0.42 14.57 2.89
C ILE A 262 1.06 15.58 3.84
N VAL A 263 1.12 16.85 3.40
CA VAL A 263 1.53 17.99 4.21
C VAL A 263 0.57 19.15 3.92
N TYR A 264 0.12 19.85 4.97
CA TYR A 264 -0.83 20.96 4.85
C TYR A 264 -0.64 21.98 5.98
N GLU A 265 -1.09 23.21 5.77
CA GLU A 265 -0.91 24.30 6.74
C GLU A 265 -2.25 24.68 7.38
N ILE A 266 -2.24 24.88 8.70
CA ILE A 266 -3.34 25.48 9.47
C ILE A 266 -2.74 26.43 10.51
N ASN A 267 -3.23 27.68 10.55
CA ASN A 267 -2.92 28.67 11.59
C ASN A 267 -1.41 28.94 11.85
N GLY A 268 -0.57 28.78 10.81
CA GLY A 268 0.88 28.98 10.88
C GLY A 268 1.66 27.78 11.42
N SER A 269 1.02 26.62 11.56
CA SER A 269 1.65 25.33 11.85
C SER A 269 1.57 24.42 10.63
N LEU A 270 2.59 23.58 10.44
CA LEU A 270 2.64 22.59 9.37
C LEU A 270 2.15 21.24 9.90
N TYR A 271 1.20 20.64 9.22
CA TYR A 271 0.60 19.37 9.59
C TYR A 271 1.06 18.26 8.66
N ILE A 272 1.35 17.09 9.23
CA ILE A 272 1.82 15.90 8.53
C ILE A 272 0.75 14.80 8.60
N ASN A 273 0.27 14.39 7.42
CA ASN A 273 -0.71 13.35 7.24
C ASN A 273 -0.05 12.04 6.75
N LEU A 274 0.15 11.10 7.66
CA LEU A 274 0.94 9.89 7.40
C LEU A 274 0.15 8.68 6.91
N THR A 275 -1.13 8.58 7.26
CA THR A 275 -1.92 7.36 7.03
C THR A 275 -3.41 7.68 7.08
N ASN A 276 -4.23 6.87 6.40
CA ASN A 276 -5.68 6.84 6.63
C ASN A 276 -6.07 5.90 7.77
N ARG A 277 -5.17 4.99 8.17
CA ARG A 277 -5.44 3.97 9.18
C ARG A 277 -5.57 4.61 10.56
N CYS A 278 -6.42 4.05 11.41
CA CYS A 278 -6.56 4.50 12.79
C CYS A 278 -7.04 3.36 13.67
N SER A 279 -6.56 3.32 14.91
CA SER A 279 -6.94 2.33 15.91
C SER A 279 -8.31 2.61 16.56
N ASN A 280 -8.89 3.78 16.28
CA ASN A 280 -10.20 4.22 16.75
C ASN A 280 -11.14 4.54 15.58
N HIS A 281 -12.42 4.19 15.76
CA HIS A 281 -13.54 4.62 14.93
C HIS A 281 -14.46 5.54 15.73
N CYS A 282 -13.96 6.74 16.06
CA CYS A 282 -14.69 7.65 16.95
C CYS A 282 -15.98 8.16 16.31
N SER A 283 -17.06 8.25 17.09
CA SER A 283 -18.35 8.77 16.63
C SER A 283 -18.31 10.22 16.15
N PHE A 284 -17.36 11.00 16.67
CA PHE A 284 -17.18 12.42 16.36
C PHE A 284 -16.06 12.69 15.33
N CYS A 285 -15.50 11.65 14.70
CA CYS A 285 -14.38 11.83 13.79
C CYS A 285 -14.84 12.48 12.48
N ALA A 286 -14.21 13.58 12.09
CA ALA A 286 -14.51 14.28 10.84
C ALA A 286 -14.41 13.37 9.60
N ARG A 287 -13.58 12.31 9.67
CA ARG A 287 -13.42 11.29 8.63
C ARG A 287 -14.69 10.53 8.27
N ASN A 288 -15.64 10.46 9.20
CA ASN A 288 -16.91 9.77 8.97
C ASN A 288 -17.84 10.59 8.06
N GLU A 289 -17.58 11.89 7.91
CA GLU A 289 -18.44 12.83 7.18
C GLU A 289 -17.77 13.37 5.92
N SER A 290 -16.46 13.65 5.97
CA SER A 290 -15.74 14.28 4.86
C SER A 290 -14.25 13.96 4.87
N THR A 291 -13.63 13.99 3.69
CA THR A 291 -12.18 13.95 3.53
C THR A 291 -11.54 15.33 3.65
N LEU A 292 -12.37 16.40 3.63
CA LEU A 292 -11.93 17.78 3.68
C LEU A 292 -11.79 18.27 5.13
N VAL A 293 -10.60 18.76 5.47
CA VAL A 293 -10.31 19.42 6.74
C VAL A 293 -9.74 20.81 6.45
N LYS A 294 -10.47 21.87 6.84
CA LYS A 294 -10.07 23.27 6.60
C LYS A 294 -9.70 23.55 5.13
N GLY A 295 -10.41 22.92 4.19
CA GLY A 295 -10.19 23.08 2.75
C GLY A 295 -9.11 22.15 2.16
N HIS A 296 -8.46 21.33 2.98
CA HIS A 296 -7.49 20.33 2.51
C HIS A 296 -8.14 18.96 2.41
N ASP A 297 -8.05 18.31 1.25
CA ASP A 297 -8.42 16.91 1.10
C ASP A 297 -7.33 16.02 1.69
N LEU A 298 -7.63 15.32 2.78
CA LEU A 298 -6.67 14.52 3.54
C LEU A 298 -6.77 13.02 3.24
N ALA A 299 -7.71 12.57 2.41
CA ALA A 299 -7.78 11.16 2.03
C ALA A 299 -6.65 10.84 1.06
N ILE A 300 -5.62 10.18 1.58
CA ILE A 300 -4.46 9.75 0.79
C ILE A 300 -4.73 8.39 0.15
N ASP A 301 -4.29 8.21 -1.09
CA ASP A 301 -4.47 6.98 -1.86
C ASP A 301 -3.47 5.87 -1.49
N ARG A 302 -2.28 6.26 -1.04
CA ARG A 302 -1.24 5.39 -0.46
C ARG A 302 -0.53 6.07 0.70
N GLU A 303 0.15 5.28 1.52
CA GLU A 303 0.97 5.81 2.61
C GLU A 303 2.26 6.46 2.06
N PRO A 304 2.53 7.76 2.35
CA PRO A 304 3.72 8.46 1.84
C PRO A 304 5.01 7.95 2.50
N THR A 305 6.12 7.96 1.77
CA THR A 305 7.45 7.70 2.35
C THR A 305 7.94 8.90 3.18
N ALA A 306 8.94 8.69 4.04
CA ALA A 306 9.58 9.78 4.75
C ALA A 306 10.19 10.82 3.79
N GLY A 307 10.79 10.36 2.69
CA GLY A 307 11.35 11.23 1.64
C GLY A 307 10.30 12.17 1.04
N GLU A 308 9.13 11.64 0.66
CA GLU A 308 8.03 12.42 0.09
C GLU A 308 7.48 13.46 1.07
N ILE A 309 7.40 13.13 2.37
CA ILE A 309 7.01 14.09 3.40
C ILE A 309 8.05 15.20 3.55
N ILE A 310 9.34 14.86 3.60
CA ILE A 310 10.41 15.86 3.76
C ILE A 310 10.48 16.80 2.56
N GLU A 311 10.29 16.27 1.35
CA GLU A 311 10.21 17.07 0.13
C GLU A 311 8.98 17.99 0.16
N ALA A 312 7.80 17.45 0.48
CA ALA A 312 6.55 18.22 0.55
C ALA A 312 6.54 19.26 1.69
N ALA A 313 7.25 19.00 2.79
CA ALA A 313 7.38 19.93 3.92
C ALA A 313 8.21 21.17 3.57
N GLY A 314 9.20 21.01 2.67
CA GLY A 314 10.06 22.10 2.24
C GLY A 314 10.81 22.78 3.39
N ASP A 315 10.81 24.11 3.39
CA ASP A 315 11.37 24.91 4.49
C ASP A 315 10.39 24.98 5.66
N VAL A 316 10.77 24.35 6.77
CA VAL A 316 9.98 24.27 7.99
C VAL A 316 10.24 25.40 8.98
N SER A 317 11.26 26.23 8.76
CA SER A 317 11.65 27.31 9.68
C SER A 317 10.60 28.42 9.79
N LYS A 318 9.74 28.55 8.78
CA LYS A 318 8.65 29.53 8.72
C LYS A 318 7.42 29.16 9.56
N TYR A 319 7.33 27.92 10.07
CA TYR A 319 6.17 27.47 10.84
C TYR A 319 6.46 27.49 12.34
N LYS A 320 5.41 27.73 13.13
CA LYS A 320 5.49 27.75 14.61
C LYS A 320 5.85 26.38 15.18
N GLU A 321 5.33 25.33 14.55
CA GLU A 321 5.56 23.93 14.89
C GLU A 321 5.20 23.05 13.68
N VAL A 322 5.73 21.84 13.70
CA VAL A 322 5.31 20.74 12.84
C VAL A 322 4.51 19.76 13.68
N VAL A 323 3.29 19.45 13.25
CA VAL A 323 2.33 18.62 13.97
C VAL A 323 2.08 17.35 13.19
N PHE A 324 2.39 16.19 13.77
CA PHE A 324 1.90 14.91 13.28
C PHE A 324 0.43 14.78 13.67
N CYS A 325 -0.43 15.16 12.73
CA CYS A 325 -1.88 15.09 12.83
C CYS A 325 -2.41 15.11 11.41
N GLY A 326 -3.22 14.12 11.06
CA GLY A 326 -3.74 13.94 9.71
C GLY A 326 -5.11 13.29 9.72
N PHE A 327 -5.41 12.56 8.65
CA PHE A 327 -6.65 11.80 8.56
C PHE A 327 -6.62 10.66 9.59
N GLY A 328 -5.59 9.82 9.58
CA GLY A 328 -5.43 8.68 10.48
C GLY A 328 -4.60 8.93 11.75
N GLU A 329 -4.31 7.84 12.47
CA GLU A 329 -3.46 7.83 13.67
C GLU A 329 -1.98 7.78 13.26
N PRO A 330 -1.20 8.85 13.52
CA PRO A 330 0.20 8.90 13.07
C PRO A 330 1.08 7.83 13.74
N MET A 331 0.77 7.42 14.98
CA MET A 331 1.56 6.40 15.68
C MET A 331 1.47 5.01 15.05
N ILE A 332 0.54 4.74 14.13
CA ILE A 332 0.53 3.48 13.36
C ILE A 332 1.80 3.35 12.50
N ARG A 333 2.33 4.47 12.00
CA ARG A 333 3.53 4.50 11.16
C ARG A 333 4.76 5.00 11.94
N PHE A 334 4.98 4.40 13.10
CA PHE A 334 5.96 4.89 14.08
C PHE A 334 7.38 5.06 13.53
N GLU A 335 7.91 4.10 12.78
CA GLU A 335 9.28 4.21 12.22
C GLU A 335 9.40 5.36 11.22
N VAL A 336 8.39 5.56 10.36
CA VAL A 336 8.35 6.66 9.38
C VAL A 336 8.18 8.00 10.09
N LEU A 337 7.31 8.06 11.10
CA LEU A 337 7.13 9.24 11.95
C LEU A 337 8.46 9.64 12.59
N LYS A 338 9.18 8.68 13.19
CA LYS A 338 10.47 8.89 13.85
C LYS A 338 11.51 9.46 12.89
N GLU A 339 11.64 8.85 11.71
CA GLU A 339 12.56 9.32 10.67
C GLU A 339 12.27 10.77 10.26
N ILE A 340 11.00 11.10 10.02
CA ILE A 340 10.58 12.45 9.64
C ILE A 340 10.84 13.43 10.78
N ALA A 341 10.42 13.10 12.00
CA ALA A 341 10.56 13.96 13.18
C ALA A 341 12.03 14.30 13.42
N LEU A 342 12.92 13.31 13.36
CA LEU A 342 14.36 13.51 13.52
C LEU A 342 14.94 14.46 12.44
N ARG A 343 14.56 14.26 11.17
CA ARG A 343 15.03 15.11 10.05
C ARG A 343 14.48 16.53 10.08
N LEU A 344 13.26 16.73 10.56
CA LEU A 344 12.68 18.07 10.68
C LEU A 344 13.20 18.78 11.92
N LYS A 345 13.44 18.05 13.02
CA LYS A 345 14.07 18.58 14.23
C LYS A 345 15.48 19.10 13.95
N SER A 346 16.28 18.38 13.15
CA SER A 346 17.62 18.85 12.78
C SER A 346 17.60 20.13 11.94
N LYS A 347 16.45 20.49 11.34
CA LYS A 347 16.20 21.78 10.68
C LYS A 347 15.62 22.85 11.61
N GLY A 348 15.60 22.61 12.92
CA GLY A 348 15.13 23.55 13.93
C GLY A 348 13.62 23.55 14.17
N ALA A 349 12.86 22.62 13.58
CA ALA A 349 11.42 22.56 13.80
C ALA A 349 11.08 22.15 15.24
N ARG A 350 10.05 22.79 15.82
CA ARG A 350 9.38 22.28 17.01
C ARG A 350 8.41 21.18 16.61
N ILE A 351 8.53 19.98 17.18
CA ILE A 351 7.76 18.80 16.79
C ILE A 351 6.69 18.46 17.83
N ARG A 352 5.43 18.35 17.38
CA ARG A 352 4.31 17.85 18.19
C ARG A 352 3.68 16.62 17.56
N ILE A 353 3.28 15.64 18.37
CA ILE A 353 2.47 14.49 17.93
C ILE A 353 1.08 14.59 18.55
N ASP A 354 0.04 14.61 17.70
CA ASP A 354 -1.34 14.46 18.15
C ASP A 354 -1.75 13.00 17.93
N THR A 355 -2.13 12.30 18.99
CA THR A 355 -2.37 10.84 18.96
C THR A 355 -3.58 10.44 19.79
N ASN A 356 -4.13 9.26 19.51
CA ASN A 356 -5.08 8.56 20.37
C ASN A 356 -4.44 7.99 21.64
N GLY A 357 -3.11 7.96 21.75
CA GLY A 357 -2.39 7.49 22.95
C GLY A 357 -2.23 5.98 23.03
N GLN A 358 -2.42 5.27 21.92
CA GLN A 358 -2.40 3.81 21.87
C GLN A 358 -1.11 3.26 21.25
N GLY A 359 -0.05 4.07 21.14
CA GLY A 359 1.20 3.70 20.49
C GLY A 359 1.82 2.41 21.06
N ASN A 360 1.84 2.28 22.38
CA ASN A 360 2.38 1.07 23.02
C ASN A 360 1.54 -0.18 22.74
N LEU A 361 0.20 -0.04 22.64
CA LEU A 361 -0.69 -1.14 22.28
C LEU A 361 -0.53 -1.56 20.81
N ILE A 362 -0.39 -0.57 19.92
CA ILE A 362 -0.19 -0.80 18.48
C ILE A 362 1.11 -1.58 18.24
N HIS A 363 2.21 -1.18 18.89
CA HIS A 363 3.53 -1.77 18.66
C HIS A 363 3.90 -2.87 19.65
N ARG A 364 3.05 -3.15 20.65
CA ARG A 364 3.25 -4.14 21.72
C ARG A 364 4.56 -3.97 22.49
N ARG A 365 5.03 -2.72 22.61
CA ARG A 365 6.27 -2.34 23.28
C ARG A 365 6.21 -0.86 23.68
N ASN A 366 7.07 -0.43 24.60
CA ASN A 366 7.17 0.99 24.94
C ASN A 366 7.93 1.75 23.84
N VAL A 367 7.24 2.62 23.11
CA VAL A 367 7.81 3.39 21.98
C VAL A 367 8.31 4.78 22.38
N LEU A 368 7.94 5.26 23.57
CA LEU A 368 8.24 6.62 24.02
C LEU A 368 9.73 6.93 24.22
N PRO A 369 10.59 6.01 24.73
CA PRO A 369 12.02 6.28 24.88
C PRO A 369 12.69 6.66 23.56
N GLU A 370 12.22 6.08 22.46
CA GLU A 370 12.77 6.34 21.12
C GLU A 370 12.44 7.72 20.58
N LEU A 371 11.49 8.46 21.17
CA LEU A 371 11.12 9.82 20.74
C LEU A 371 11.92 10.93 21.45
N THR A 372 12.77 10.53 22.41
CA THR A 372 13.52 11.46 23.27
C THR A 372 14.48 12.32 22.46
N GLY A 373 14.51 13.62 22.75
CA GLY A 373 15.47 14.57 22.17
C GLY A 373 15.04 15.20 20.85
N PHE A 374 13.97 14.70 20.21
CA PHE A 374 13.47 15.29 18.95
C PHE A 374 11.96 15.46 18.85
N VAL A 375 11.19 15.00 19.83
CA VAL A 375 9.77 15.36 19.99
C VAL A 375 9.61 16.30 21.18
N ASP A 376 9.03 17.48 20.94
CA ASP A 376 8.87 18.51 21.96
C ASP A 376 7.56 18.37 22.74
N ALA A 377 6.51 17.89 22.07
CA ALA A 377 5.19 17.75 22.68
C ALA A 377 4.41 16.53 22.17
N ILE A 378 3.59 15.94 23.04
CA ILE A 378 2.56 14.96 22.68
C ILE A 378 1.20 15.42 23.22
N SER A 379 0.19 15.48 22.35
CA SER A 379 -1.20 15.71 22.71
C SER A 379 -2.01 14.43 22.53
N VAL A 380 -2.44 13.84 23.63
CA VAL A 380 -3.19 12.57 23.67
C VAL A 380 -4.70 12.83 23.75
N SER A 381 -5.47 12.14 22.92
CA SER A 381 -6.94 12.22 22.93
C SER A 381 -7.54 11.32 24.02
N LEU A 382 -7.70 11.87 25.22
CA LEU A 382 -8.31 11.19 26.37
C LEU A 382 -9.82 10.98 26.16
N ASN A 383 -10.53 12.01 25.68
CA ASN A 383 -11.94 12.02 25.23
C ASN A 383 -13.05 11.53 26.20
N ALA A 384 -12.74 10.77 27.25
CA ALA A 384 -13.68 10.27 28.25
C ALA A 384 -12.99 10.09 29.60
N PRO A 385 -13.72 10.11 30.73
CA PRO A 385 -13.15 9.94 32.07
C PRO A 385 -12.99 8.47 32.49
N ASP A 386 -13.59 7.52 31.76
CA ASP A 386 -13.59 6.09 32.07
C ASP A 386 -13.57 5.22 30.80
N SER A 387 -13.36 3.91 31.00
CA SER A 387 -13.23 2.93 29.90
C SER A 387 -14.51 2.72 29.12
N VAL A 388 -15.67 2.78 29.78
CA VAL A 388 -16.99 2.58 29.15
C VAL A 388 -17.30 3.75 28.22
N GLY A 389 -17.16 4.98 28.73
CA GLY A 389 -17.29 6.21 27.95
C GLY A 389 -16.28 6.27 26.81
N TYR A 390 -15.02 5.90 27.06
CA TYR A 390 -14.00 5.88 26.02
C TYR A 390 -14.36 4.93 24.90
N GLN A 391 -14.73 3.69 25.21
CA GLN A 391 -15.07 2.71 24.18
C GLN A 391 -16.35 3.10 23.43
N LYS A 392 -17.34 3.66 24.12
CA LYS A 392 -18.57 4.17 23.49
C LYS A 392 -18.28 5.29 22.49
N LEU A 393 -17.40 6.22 22.84
CA LEU A 393 -17.10 7.41 22.02
C LEU A 393 -16.06 7.14 20.93
N CYS A 394 -14.99 6.43 21.27
CA CYS A 394 -13.83 6.24 20.39
C CYS A 394 -13.88 4.93 19.59
N SER A 395 -14.67 3.95 20.03
CA SER A 395 -14.80 2.63 19.41
C SER A 395 -13.44 2.05 19.02
N SER A 396 -12.59 1.78 20.02
CA SER A 396 -11.23 1.32 19.78
C SER A 396 -11.19 -0.16 19.42
N GLN A 397 -10.29 -0.53 18.52
CA GLN A 397 -9.99 -1.93 18.20
C GLN A 397 -9.46 -2.72 19.43
N PHE A 398 -8.89 -2.03 20.41
CA PHE A 398 -8.35 -2.63 21.64
C PHE A 398 -9.39 -2.85 22.74
N LYS A 399 -10.65 -2.47 22.50
CA LYS A 399 -11.79 -2.70 23.41
C LYS A 399 -11.47 -2.22 24.84
N GLU A 400 -11.69 -3.07 25.84
CA GLU A 400 -11.53 -2.75 27.27
C GLU A 400 -10.11 -2.30 27.65
N ALA A 401 -9.08 -2.79 26.94
CA ALA A 401 -7.68 -2.43 27.18
C ALA A 401 -7.31 -1.03 26.65
N ALA A 402 -8.16 -0.41 25.83
CA ALA A 402 -7.83 0.85 25.17
C ALA A 402 -7.61 1.98 26.18
N TYR A 403 -8.54 2.18 27.12
CA TYR A 403 -8.51 3.32 28.02
C TYR A 403 -7.38 3.24 29.05
N SER A 404 -7.14 2.06 29.63
CA SER A 404 -5.99 1.84 30.52
C SER A 404 -4.68 2.09 29.77
N GLY A 405 -4.55 1.56 28.55
CA GLY A 405 -3.37 1.80 27.71
C GLY A 405 -3.13 3.27 27.39
N VAL A 406 -4.19 4.05 27.14
CA VAL A 406 -4.09 5.51 26.94
C VAL A 406 -3.57 6.21 28.20
N LYS A 407 -4.10 5.87 29.38
CA LYS A 407 -3.65 6.46 30.65
C LYS A 407 -2.20 6.10 30.95
N GLU A 408 -1.82 4.84 30.75
CA GLU A 408 -0.44 4.38 30.92
C GLU A 408 0.50 5.09 29.95
N PHE A 409 0.11 5.24 28.68
CA PHE A 409 0.88 5.98 27.68
C PHE A 409 1.10 7.44 28.10
N ILE A 410 0.06 8.13 28.59
CA ILE A 410 0.19 9.51 29.10
C ILE A 410 1.14 9.55 30.32
N LYS A 411 1.01 8.63 31.27
CA LYS A 411 1.87 8.57 32.47
C LYS A 411 3.34 8.36 32.08
N GLU A 412 3.59 7.45 31.14
CA GLU A 412 4.93 7.09 30.69
C GLU A 412 5.56 8.19 29.83
N ALA A 413 4.78 8.90 29.01
CA ALA A 413 5.27 9.94 28.11
C ALA A 413 5.98 11.08 28.86
N LYS A 414 5.55 11.39 30.09
CA LYS A 414 6.16 12.42 30.95
C LYS A 414 7.64 12.19 31.26
N LYS A 415 8.12 10.94 31.15
CA LYS A 415 9.53 10.60 31.40
C LYS A 415 10.45 11.00 30.25
N TYR A 416 9.90 11.16 29.04
CA TYR A 416 10.68 11.29 27.80
C TYR A 416 10.35 12.56 27.00
N ILE A 417 9.11 13.05 27.13
CA ILE A 417 8.59 14.17 26.34
C ILE A 417 8.44 15.41 27.22
N PRO A 418 9.02 16.56 26.83
CA PRO A 418 8.96 17.80 27.61
C PRO A 418 7.53 18.28 27.90
N GLU A 419 6.63 18.19 26.93
CA GLU A 419 5.25 18.63 27.07
C GLU A 419 4.26 17.50 26.76
N VAL A 420 3.51 17.06 27.76
CA VAL A 420 2.43 16.09 27.60
C VAL A 420 1.09 16.77 27.90
N ILE A 421 0.16 16.65 26.96
CA ILE A 421 -1.18 17.23 27.03
C ILE A 421 -2.21 16.11 26.90
N ALA A 422 -3.17 16.06 27.81
CA ALA A 422 -4.39 15.28 27.62
C ALA A 422 -5.49 16.20 27.05
N SER A 423 -6.21 15.71 26.05
CA SER A 423 -7.24 16.49 25.37
C SER A 423 -8.58 15.78 25.30
N VAL A 424 -9.65 16.57 25.28
CA VAL A 424 -11.03 16.10 25.15
C VAL A 424 -11.74 16.90 24.05
N VAL A 425 -12.66 16.27 23.33
CA VAL A 425 -13.56 16.95 22.39
C VAL A 425 -14.88 17.23 23.10
N THR A 426 -15.45 18.43 22.92
CA THR A 426 -16.75 18.82 23.51
C THR A 426 -17.96 18.18 22.83
N VAL A 427 -17.90 16.86 22.62
CA VAL A 427 -19.02 16.08 22.07
C VAL A 427 -20.18 16.14 23.07
N PRO A 428 -21.43 16.39 22.64
CA PRO A 428 -22.58 16.39 23.53
C PRO A 428 -22.64 15.14 24.41
N GLY A 429 -22.78 15.34 25.73
CA GLY A 429 -22.80 14.26 26.72
C GLY A 429 -21.43 13.82 27.27
N THR A 430 -20.33 14.45 26.84
CA THR A 430 -19.01 14.20 27.43
C THR A 430 -18.82 15.02 28.71
N ASP A 431 -18.46 14.37 29.82
CA ASP A 431 -18.12 15.05 31.07
C ASP A 431 -16.69 15.63 31.01
N ILE A 432 -16.61 16.89 30.57
CA ILE A 432 -15.35 17.62 30.39
C ILE A 432 -14.62 17.82 31.72
N GLU A 433 -15.36 18.04 32.80
CA GLU A 433 -14.75 18.30 34.11
C GLU A 433 -14.19 17.03 34.73
N ALA A 434 -14.88 15.89 34.58
CA ALA A 434 -14.31 14.60 34.96
C ALA A 434 -13.05 14.28 34.13
N CYS A 435 -13.05 14.56 32.82
CA CYS A 435 -11.85 14.41 32.00
C CYS A 435 -10.70 15.32 32.46
N ARG A 436 -11.00 16.56 32.88
CA ARG A 436 -10.01 17.49 33.44
C ARG A 436 -9.40 16.92 34.71
N LYS A 437 -10.22 16.42 35.64
CA LYS A 437 -9.74 15.79 36.87
C LYS A 437 -8.81 14.61 36.59
N VAL A 438 -9.17 13.74 35.64
CA VAL A 438 -8.27 12.65 35.21
C VAL A 438 -6.94 13.22 34.70
N ALA A 439 -6.95 14.24 33.84
CA ALA A 439 -5.73 14.82 33.29
C ALA A 439 -4.86 15.54 34.33
N GLU A 440 -5.43 16.47 35.09
CA GLU A 440 -4.71 17.39 35.98
C GLU A 440 -4.46 16.78 37.36
N GLU A 441 -5.42 16.04 37.92
CA GLU A 441 -5.31 15.48 39.27
C GLU A 441 -4.65 14.11 39.27
N GLU A 442 -5.06 13.20 38.38
CA GLU A 442 -4.52 11.83 38.35
C GLU A 442 -3.25 11.72 37.50
N LEU A 443 -3.30 12.20 36.27
CA LEU A 443 -2.20 12.05 35.30
C LEU A 443 -1.14 13.13 35.47
N LYS A 444 -1.44 14.25 36.15
CA LYS A 444 -0.55 15.40 36.36
C LYS A 444 0.02 15.94 35.04
N VAL A 445 -0.84 16.14 34.04
CA VAL A 445 -0.50 16.70 32.71
C VAL A 445 -1.37 17.91 32.39
N LYS A 446 -0.95 18.70 31.39
CA LYS A 446 -1.77 19.81 30.89
C LYS A 446 -3.06 19.28 30.28
N PHE A 447 -4.16 20.03 30.43
CA PHE A 447 -5.45 19.68 29.84
C PHE A 447 -5.84 20.67 28.74
N LYS A 448 -6.33 20.15 27.61
CA LYS A 448 -6.78 20.95 26.46
C LYS A 448 -8.18 20.54 26.02
N ILE A 449 -9.08 21.52 25.92
CA ILE A 449 -10.42 21.33 25.37
C ILE A 449 -10.39 21.61 23.87
N ARG A 450 -11.00 20.72 23.07
CA ARG A 450 -11.20 20.87 21.63
C ARG A 450 -12.68 20.99 21.34
N GLN A 451 -13.07 22.00 20.56
CA GLN A 451 -14.48 22.24 20.24
C GLN A 451 -14.96 21.23 19.19
N PHE A 452 -16.09 20.57 19.46
CA PHE A 452 -16.74 19.66 18.51
C PHE A 452 -17.12 20.41 17.22
N GLY A 453 -16.93 19.78 16.06
CA GLY A 453 -17.16 20.40 14.74
C GLY A 453 -16.14 21.47 14.33
N LYS A 454 -15.17 21.82 15.18
CA LYS A 454 -14.07 22.74 14.83
C LYS A 454 -12.75 21.98 14.81
N VAL A 455 -12.16 21.86 13.62
CA VAL A 455 -10.84 21.26 13.41
C VAL A 455 -9.78 22.35 13.28
N GLY A 456 -8.60 22.17 13.88
CA GLY A 456 -7.55 23.21 13.98
C GLY A 456 -7.67 24.01 15.27
#